data_AF-A0AAX4NZS6-F1
#
_entry.id   AF-A0AAX4NZS6-F1
#
_cell.length_a   1.000
_cell.length_b   1.000
_cell.length_c   1.000
_cell.angle_alpha   90.00
_cell.angle_beta   90.00
_cell.angle_gamma   90.00
#
_symmetry.space_group_name_H-M   'P 1'
#
loop_
_entity.id
_entity.type
_entity.pdbx_description
1 polymer ?
#
loop_
_entity_poly.entity_id
_entity_poly.type
_entity_poly.pdbx_seq_one_letter_code
_entity_poly.pdbx_strand_id
1 'polypeptide(L)'
;MKDDVSTSTFHRRDMVMLRRACLLSTSTQGDVAPFPFSGCVLVTKKTKVVAETYQYASGTEAAELQGLSLAGKGKSKGATLYLNLEPSYAMGEEASVRSIVESRVARVVIGMENPLVHLRGRAIKALREAGVQVDCLRSHLAGKFDNLVEMGLSSDGSVDFLDSGGDTLEQEMVMTLKLCLETNENLLHCVAKGRPLCVLKYAMTFDGKTASVSGHSAWISGTRSRQLVYRQRALCDCVVVGGETARSDNPNLTTRRDEGHAPTRVVVSRTMDLPLDCNLWDVGMAPTLVITERGAKPELQRSLRGMGVEVIEIEGLSLAKVADHLYDRGFMRALWECGGVMAAPAISEGVISKVMAFVAPKIIGGADAPTPVGDGLGLTKMSDALDVTDIRYQQVDQDVLATGYLPTTTSLFHLAEEAYALARDRSYPEVASSVTCGASSSAIGAEENAVRFYKAWNRYGILSNFFCVPIELDGKMWRSVEHYYQAMKFSNSCSVEAALAMDEIAAQKSAEEAARIGRCLQSSKPSLVRQDWGEAKLEVMRNALECKFRRGTPAWELLHSTCGVGEMPCRLIEYSPRDSFWGEGFDGKGENWLGVMLMDVRDMDGE
;
A
#
# COMPACT_ATOMS: atom_id res chain seq x y z
N MET A 1 -7.55 -51.55 -15.76
CA MET A 1 -7.69 -50.08 -15.75
C MET A 1 -6.73 -49.57 -14.72
N LYS A 2 -5.67 -48.86 -15.15
CA LYS A 2 -4.74 -48.20 -14.23
C LYS A 2 -5.38 -46.87 -13.85
N ASP A 3 -5.44 -46.62 -12.54
CA ASP A 3 -5.84 -45.34 -11.96
C ASP A 3 -4.94 -44.22 -12.48
N ASP A 4 -5.57 -43.21 -13.07
CA ASP A 4 -4.92 -42.02 -13.60
C ASP A 4 -4.65 -41.07 -12.41
N VAL A 5 -3.51 -41.27 -11.75
CA VAL A 5 -2.99 -40.32 -10.75
C VAL A 5 -2.63 -39.06 -11.52
N SER A 6 -3.50 -38.05 -11.46
CA SER A 6 -3.24 -36.69 -11.92
C SER A 6 -1.92 -36.19 -11.32
N THR A 7 -0.85 -36.24 -12.11
CA THR A 7 0.46 -35.70 -11.75
C THR A 7 0.34 -34.18 -11.68
N SER A 8 0.51 -33.61 -10.48
CA SER A 8 0.53 -32.17 -10.24
C SER A 8 1.45 -31.44 -11.23
N THR A 9 0.99 -30.32 -11.81
CA THR A 9 1.80 -29.44 -12.68
C THR A 9 2.91 -28.70 -11.91
N PHE A 10 2.87 -28.69 -10.58
CA PHE A 10 3.85 -28.04 -9.71
C PHE A 10 4.95 -29.01 -9.24
N HIS A 11 6.16 -28.47 -9.11
CA HIS A 11 7.31 -29.19 -8.55
C HIS A 11 7.79 -28.52 -7.26
N ARG A 12 8.49 -29.23 -6.37
CA ARG A 12 9.08 -28.63 -5.13
C ARG A 12 9.95 -27.41 -5.43
N ARG A 13 10.67 -27.43 -6.56
CA ARG A 13 11.45 -26.29 -7.04
C ARG A 13 10.60 -25.04 -7.22
N ASP A 14 9.37 -25.18 -7.72
CA ASP A 14 8.47 -24.05 -7.94
C ASP A 14 8.16 -23.36 -6.60
N MET A 15 8.01 -24.16 -5.52
CA MET A 15 7.79 -23.64 -4.17
C MET A 15 9.00 -22.87 -3.65
N VAL A 16 10.20 -23.43 -3.82
CA VAL A 16 11.45 -22.75 -3.43
C VAL A 16 11.59 -21.40 -4.15
N MET A 17 11.32 -21.35 -5.46
CA MET A 17 11.47 -20.13 -6.25
C MET A 17 10.37 -19.10 -5.94
N LEU A 18 9.13 -19.52 -5.67
CA LEU A 18 8.07 -18.61 -5.22
C LEU A 18 8.35 -18.05 -3.82
N ARG A 19 8.86 -18.85 -2.88
CA ARG A 19 9.30 -18.36 -1.56
C ARG A 19 10.45 -17.37 -1.69
N ARG A 20 11.38 -17.63 -2.63
CA ARG A 20 12.46 -16.69 -2.95
C ARG A 20 11.92 -15.38 -3.52
N ALA A 21 10.94 -15.42 -4.43
CA ALA A 21 10.27 -14.23 -4.94
C ALA A 21 9.59 -13.42 -3.81
N CYS A 22 8.92 -14.07 -2.85
CA CYS A 22 8.35 -13.40 -1.68
C CYS A 22 9.44 -12.70 -0.83
N LEU A 23 10.55 -13.39 -0.55
CA LEU A 23 11.67 -12.81 0.20
C LEU A 23 12.28 -11.59 -0.50
N LEU A 24 12.45 -11.66 -1.83
CA LEU A 24 12.93 -10.54 -2.64
C LEU A 24 11.96 -9.36 -2.58
N SER A 25 10.65 -9.63 -2.70
CA SER A 25 9.63 -8.57 -2.70
C SER A 25 9.54 -7.79 -1.39
N THR A 26 9.98 -8.37 -0.26
CA THR A 26 10.05 -7.68 1.04
C THR A 26 11.42 -7.05 1.31
N SER A 27 12.39 -7.22 0.40
CA SER A 27 13.74 -6.65 0.49
C SER A 27 13.79 -5.17 0.10
N THR A 28 12.63 -4.53 0.00
CA THR A 28 12.43 -3.13 -0.38
C THR A 28 12.87 -2.17 0.70
N GLN A 29 13.12 -2.68 1.91
CA GLN A 29 13.56 -1.92 3.08
C GLN A 29 12.67 -0.70 3.42
N GLY A 30 11.42 -0.73 2.95
CA GLY A 30 10.43 0.34 3.12
C GLY A 30 10.16 1.19 1.89
N ASP A 31 10.94 1.06 0.83
CA ASP A 31 10.80 1.91 -0.36
C ASP A 31 9.56 1.60 -1.21
N VAL A 32 8.94 0.42 -1.02
CA VAL A 32 7.74 -0.05 -1.74
C VAL A 32 6.43 0.31 -1.05
N ALA A 33 6.41 0.76 0.21
CA ALA A 33 5.12 1.02 0.85
C ALA A 33 4.43 2.28 0.24
N PRO A 34 3.12 2.25 -0.06
CA PRO A 34 2.14 1.16 0.01
C PRO A 34 1.81 0.51 -1.35
N PHE A 35 2.70 -0.30 -1.90
CA PHE A 35 2.45 -1.00 -3.15
C PHE A 35 2.48 -2.51 -2.94
N PRO A 36 1.82 -3.27 -3.82
CA PRO A 36 1.89 -4.72 -3.77
C PRO A 36 3.36 -5.14 -3.82
N PHE A 37 3.77 -5.99 -2.90
CA PHE A 37 5.13 -6.49 -2.85
C PHE A 37 5.28 -7.54 -3.95
N SER A 38 5.86 -7.12 -5.08
CA SER A 38 6.12 -7.97 -6.25
C SER A 38 7.60 -8.33 -6.36
N GLY A 39 7.87 -9.63 -6.47
CA GLY A 39 9.19 -10.22 -6.62
C GLY A 39 9.23 -11.19 -7.79
N CYS A 40 10.39 -11.29 -8.42
CA CYS A 40 10.60 -12.09 -9.60
C CYS A 40 11.91 -12.90 -9.53
N VAL A 41 11.84 -14.16 -9.94
CA VAL A 41 13.01 -15.02 -10.14
C VAL A 41 12.94 -15.63 -11.53
N LEU A 42 13.97 -15.43 -12.34
CA LEU A 42 14.08 -16.06 -13.66
C LEU A 42 15.05 -17.24 -13.63
N VAL A 43 14.57 -18.39 -14.10
CA VAL A 43 15.30 -19.65 -14.08
C VAL A 43 15.39 -20.25 -15.47
N THR A 44 16.60 -20.49 -15.95
CA THR A 44 16.83 -21.11 -17.26
C THR A 44 16.37 -22.57 -17.32
N LYS A 45 16.18 -23.10 -18.54
CA LYS A 45 15.90 -24.53 -18.78
C LYS A 45 16.94 -25.48 -18.15
N LYS A 46 18.19 -25.02 -18.02
CA LYS A 46 19.29 -25.73 -17.35
C LYS A 46 19.35 -25.43 -15.84
N THR A 47 18.20 -25.11 -15.24
CA THR A 47 18.01 -24.97 -13.79
C THR A 47 18.87 -23.91 -13.09
N LYS A 48 19.52 -23.00 -13.84
CA LYS A 48 20.29 -21.88 -13.29
C LYS A 48 19.42 -20.64 -13.09
N VAL A 49 19.46 -20.05 -11.89
CA VAL A 49 18.90 -18.71 -11.62
C VAL A 49 19.75 -17.67 -12.34
N VAL A 50 19.10 -16.82 -13.15
CA VAL A 50 19.79 -15.81 -13.98
C VAL A 50 19.36 -14.38 -13.68
N ALA A 51 18.25 -14.18 -12.98
CA ALA A 51 17.85 -12.90 -12.44
C ALA A 51 17.01 -13.09 -11.17
N GLU A 52 17.18 -12.17 -10.23
CA GLU A 52 16.41 -12.03 -9.00
C GLU A 52 16.12 -10.55 -8.83
N THR A 53 14.84 -10.19 -8.83
CA THR A 53 14.40 -8.80 -8.86
C THR A 53 13.15 -8.60 -8.02
N TYR A 54 12.85 -7.35 -7.74
CA TYR A 54 11.64 -6.93 -7.05
C TYR A 54 11.28 -5.52 -7.54
N GLN A 55 10.00 -5.17 -7.45
CA GLN A 55 9.56 -3.80 -7.72
C GLN A 55 10.01 -2.91 -6.56
N TYR A 56 10.62 -1.76 -6.84
CA TYR A 56 11.24 -0.92 -5.79
C TYR A 56 10.29 0.10 -5.16
N ALA A 57 9.34 0.63 -5.94
CA ALA A 57 8.27 1.51 -5.49
C ALA A 57 7.16 1.54 -6.56
N SER A 58 6.06 2.21 -6.28
CA SER A 58 5.07 2.53 -7.32
C SER A 58 5.71 3.14 -8.55
N GLY A 59 5.27 2.68 -9.71
CA GLY A 59 5.70 3.30 -10.95
C GLY A 59 7.17 3.13 -11.30
N THR A 60 7.94 2.47 -10.42
CA THR A 60 9.21 1.87 -10.83
C THR A 60 8.95 0.68 -11.73
N GLU A 61 9.94 0.37 -12.54
CA GLU A 61 9.88 -0.77 -13.45
C GLU A 61 9.48 -2.06 -12.71
N ALA A 62 8.52 -2.80 -13.26
CA ALA A 62 8.02 -4.02 -12.64
C ALA A 62 9.12 -5.08 -12.45
N ALA A 63 8.97 -5.93 -11.44
CA ALA A 63 9.99 -6.91 -11.06
C ALA A 63 10.38 -7.82 -12.25
N GLU A 64 9.38 -8.28 -13.00
CA GLU A 64 9.53 -9.12 -14.19
C GLU A 64 10.24 -8.43 -15.34
N LEU A 65 9.99 -7.13 -15.56
CA LEU A 65 10.67 -6.34 -16.58
C LEU A 65 12.16 -6.22 -16.27
N GLN A 66 12.47 -5.83 -15.03
CA GLN A 66 13.84 -5.77 -14.53
C GLN A 66 14.53 -7.13 -14.67
N GLY A 67 13.84 -8.22 -14.30
CA GLY A 67 14.40 -9.56 -14.31
C GLY A 67 14.75 -10.04 -15.72
N LEU A 68 13.89 -9.76 -16.69
CA LEU A 68 14.11 -10.09 -18.10
C LEU A 68 15.23 -9.22 -18.72
N SER A 69 15.28 -7.94 -18.36
CA SER A 69 16.34 -7.02 -18.76
C SER A 69 17.71 -7.48 -18.24
N LEU A 70 17.82 -7.76 -16.94
CA LEU A 70 19.05 -8.21 -16.28
C LEU A 70 19.57 -9.55 -16.80
N ALA A 71 18.68 -10.48 -17.16
CA ALA A 71 19.08 -11.79 -17.69
C ALA A 71 19.86 -11.65 -19.02
N GLY A 72 19.55 -10.61 -19.80
CA GLY A 72 20.14 -10.34 -21.10
C GLY A 72 19.60 -11.24 -22.22
N LYS A 73 19.83 -10.82 -23.48
CA LYS A 73 19.31 -11.51 -24.67
C LYS A 73 19.74 -12.98 -24.71
N GLY A 74 18.76 -13.87 -24.86
CA GLY A 74 18.96 -15.31 -25.09
C GLY A 74 18.90 -16.21 -23.86
N LYS A 75 19.07 -15.69 -22.63
CA LYS A 75 18.97 -16.52 -21.40
C LYS A 75 17.52 -16.78 -20.97
N SER A 76 16.60 -15.91 -21.35
CA SER A 76 15.16 -16.03 -21.05
C SER A 76 14.43 -17.03 -21.96
N LYS A 77 15.02 -17.39 -23.10
CA LYS A 77 14.39 -18.29 -24.08
C LYS A 77 14.20 -19.69 -23.49
N GLY A 78 12.96 -20.12 -23.36
CA GLY A 78 12.60 -21.40 -22.77
C GLY A 78 12.81 -21.48 -21.25
N ALA A 79 12.99 -20.33 -20.58
CA ALA A 79 13.11 -20.23 -19.14
C ALA A 79 11.74 -20.35 -18.45
N THR A 80 11.77 -20.52 -17.13
CA THR A 80 10.64 -20.39 -16.21
C THR A 80 10.78 -19.10 -15.40
N LEU A 81 9.74 -18.28 -15.40
CA LEU A 81 9.62 -17.07 -14.59
C LEU A 81 8.75 -17.36 -13.37
N TYR A 82 9.20 -16.96 -12.18
CA TYR A 82 8.47 -17.13 -10.93
C TYR A 82 8.07 -15.78 -10.35
N LEU A 83 6.78 -15.58 -10.11
CA LEU A 83 6.21 -14.33 -9.59
C LEU A 83 5.36 -14.64 -8.36
N ASN A 84 5.56 -13.94 -7.25
CA ASN A 84 4.72 -14.14 -6.06
C ASN A 84 3.29 -13.61 -6.24
N LEU A 85 3.12 -12.57 -7.05
CA LEU A 85 1.85 -11.91 -7.39
C LEU A 85 1.68 -11.83 -8.92
N GLU A 86 0.46 -11.98 -9.42
CA GLU A 86 0.15 -11.75 -10.84
C GLU A 86 0.53 -10.32 -11.25
N PRO A 87 1.30 -10.15 -12.34
CA PRO A 87 1.70 -8.83 -12.81
C PRO A 87 0.47 -8.04 -13.28
N SER A 88 0.53 -6.72 -13.13
CA SER A 88 -0.53 -5.86 -13.65
C SER A 88 -0.62 -5.97 -15.18
N TYR A 89 -1.84 -6.04 -15.70
CA TYR A 89 -2.11 -6.07 -17.14
C TYR A 89 -3.48 -5.46 -17.44
N ALA A 90 -3.54 -4.14 -17.49
CA ALA A 90 -4.64 -3.32 -17.97
C ALA A 90 -4.18 -1.85 -18.07
N MET A 91 -4.99 -0.98 -18.68
CA MET A 91 -4.84 0.48 -18.61
C MET A 91 -3.46 1.01 -19.02
N GLY A 92 -2.78 0.38 -19.98
CA GLY A 92 -1.45 0.79 -20.45
C GLY A 92 -0.26 0.08 -19.85
N GLU A 93 -0.49 -0.81 -18.89
CA GLU A 93 0.55 -1.67 -18.34
C GLU A 93 0.63 -2.99 -19.13
N GLU A 94 0.94 -2.90 -20.42
CA GLU A 94 1.18 -4.10 -21.27
C GLU A 94 2.62 -4.58 -21.24
N ALA A 95 3.53 -3.72 -20.76
CA ALA A 95 4.97 -3.92 -20.87
C ALA A 95 5.41 -5.26 -20.30
N SER A 96 4.89 -5.65 -19.13
CA SER A 96 5.23 -6.92 -18.47
C SER A 96 4.87 -8.13 -19.32
N VAL A 97 3.62 -8.25 -19.75
CA VAL A 97 3.17 -9.37 -20.61
C VAL A 97 3.91 -9.38 -21.93
N ARG A 98 4.04 -8.21 -22.58
CA ARG A 98 4.76 -8.06 -23.85
C ARG A 98 6.22 -8.52 -23.72
N SER A 99 6.93 -8.06 -22.69
CA SER A 99 8.33 -8.41 -22.43
C SER A 99 8.52 -9.90 -22.15
N ILE A 100 7.61 -10.52 -21.38
CA ILE A 100 7.62 -11.98 -21.12
C ILE A 100 7.51 -12.76 -22.43
N VAL A 101 6.58 -12.37 -23.30
CA VAL A 101 6.32 -13.00 -24.60
C VAL A 101 7.51 -12.80 -25.54
N GLU A 102 7.99 -11.57 -25.71
CA GLU A 102 9.13 -11.22 -26.58
C GLU A 102 10.43 -11.92 -26.13
N SER A 103 10.61 -12.08 -24.82
CA SER A 103 11.74 -12.81 -24.22
C SER A 103 11.66 -14.33 -24.43
N ARG A 104 10.55 -14.84 -24.99
CA ARG A 104 10.27 -16.26 -25.25
C ARG A 104 10.40 -17.13 -23.99
N VAL A 105 9.90 -16.62 -22.87
CA VAL A 105 9.72 -17.42 -21.64
C VAL A 105 8.75 -18.56 -21.97
N ALA A 106 9.08 -19.79 -21.56
CA ALA A 106 8.21 -20.94 -21.84
C ALA A 106 7.11 -21.11 -20.79
N ARG A 107 7.43 -20.81 -19.53
CA ARG A 107 6.54 -21.04 -18.39
C ARG A 107 6.59 -19.89 -17.40
N VAL A 108 5.45 -19.48 -16.89
CA VAL A 108 5.30 -18.52 -15.80
C VAL A 108 4.57 -19.22 -14.65
N VAL A 109 5.14 -19.14 -13.46
CA VAL A 109 4.55 -19.70 -12.24
C VAL A 109 4.23 -18.56 -11.29
N ILE A 110 2.95 -18.44 -10.92
CA ILE A 110 2.39 -17.33 -10.14
C ILE A 110 1.93 -17.84 -8.78
N GLY A 111 2.25 -17.12 -7.70
CA GLY A 111 1.78 -17.44 -6.35
C GLY A 111 0.29 -17.18 -6.15
N MET A 112 -0.15 -15.94 -6.38
CA MET A 112 -1.55 -15.52 -6.26
C MET A 112 -1.98 -14.63 -7.42
N GLU A 113 -3.22 -14.76 -7.89
CA GLU A 113 -3.84 -13.81 -8.82
C GLU A 113 -3.87 -12.40 -8.21
N ASN A 114 -3.95 -11.37 -9.04
CA ASN A 114 -4.05 -10.01 -8.52
C ASN A 114 -5.41 -9.85 -7.80
N PRO A 115 -5.45 -9.44 -6.52
CA PRO A 115 -6.71 -9.33 -5.81
C PRO A 115 -7.58 -8.18 -6.33
N LEU A 116 -7.01 -7.18 -7.02
CA LEU A 116 -7.77 -6.09 -7.63
C LEU A 116 -8.61 -6.63 -8.80
N VAL A 117 -9.93 -6.49 -8.70
CA VAL A 117 -10.90 -7.03 -9.68
C VAL A 117 -10.61 -6.62 -11.12
N HIS A 118 -10.16 -5.38 -11.32
CA HIS A 118 -9.87 -4.85 -12.65
C HIS A 118 -8.55 -5.36 -13.26
N LEU A 119 -7.69 -6.04 -12.49
CA LEU A 119 -6.43 -6.66 -12.96
C LEU A 119 -6.47 -8.19 -12.92
N ARG A 120 -7.26 -8.76 -12.00
CA ARG A 120 -7.35 -10.19 -11.71
C ARG A 120 -7.49 -11.05 -12.96
N GLY A 121 -6.57 -11.98 -13.15
CA GLY A 121 -6.58 -12.98 -14.21
C GLY A 121 -6.30 -12.44 -15.61
N ARG A 122 -6.17 -11.13 -15.81
CA ARG A 122 -5.98 -10.54 -17.14
C ARG A 122 -4.61 -10.85 -17.71
N ALA A 123 -3.55 -10.74 -16.89
CA ALA A 123 -2.20 -11.07 -17.32
C ALA A 123 -2.06 -12.57 -17.58
N ILE A 124 -2.65 -13.38 -16.68
CA ILE A 124 -2.70 -14.84 -16.84
C ILE A 124 -3.35 -15.23 -18.17
N LYS A 125 -4.50 -14.62 -18.49
CA LYS A 125 -5.23 -14.87 -19.74
C LYS A 125 -4.38 -14.48 -20.95
N ALA A 126 -3.83 -13.27 -20.98
CA ALA A 126 -3.04 -12.77 -22.10
C ALA A 126 -1.76 -13.59 -22.36
N LEU A 127 -1.06 -14.00 -21.30
CA LEU A 127 0.11 -14.87 -21.42
C LEU A 127 -0.24 -16.25 -22.01
N ARG A 128 -1.37 -16.84 -21.58
CA ARG A 128 -1.86 -18.12 -22.13
C ARG A 128 -2.26 -17.99 -23.59
N GLU A 129 -2.95 -16.92 -23.97
CA GLU A 129 -3.32 -16.62 -25.37
C GLU A 129 -2.08 -16.42 -26.26
N ALA A 130 -1.01 -15.88 -25.71
CA ALA A 130 0.30 -15.77 -26.37
C ALA A 130 1.11 -17.08 -26.40
N GLY A 131 0.56 -18.19 -25.90
CA GLY A 131 1.18 -19.52 -25.92
C GLY A 131 2.19 -19.78 -24.80
N VAL A 132 2.24 -18.94 -23.76
CA VAL A 132 3.07 -19.17 -22.56
C VAL A 132 2.34 -20.12 -21.61
N GLN A 133 3.02 -21.14 -21.08
CA GLN A 133 2.43 -21.98 -20.03
C GLN A 133 2.31 -21.16 -18.73
N VAL A 134 1.12 -21.05 -18.15
CA VAL A 134 0.92 -20.31 -16.89
C VAL A 134 0.26 -21.17 -15.83
N ASP A 135 0.97 -21.40 -14.73
CA ASP A 135 0.50 -22.12 -13.54
C ASP A 135 0.32 -21.13 -12.39
N CYS A 136 -0.88 -21.05 -11.81
CA CYS A 136 -1.17 -20.19 -10.64
C CYS A 136 -1.46 -21.06 -9.42
N LEU A 137 -0.70 -20.87 -8.35
CA LEU A 137 -0.74 -21.71 -7.15
C LEU A 137 -2.05 -21.53 -6.38
N ARG A 138 -2.52 -20.29 -6.19
CA ARG A 138 -3.83 -20.04 -5.57
C ARG A 138 -4.96 -20.70 -6.36
N SER A 139 -5.06 -20.50 -7.68
CA SER A 139 -6.13 -21.11 -8.48
C SER A 139 -6.12 -22.63 -8.39
N HIS A 140 -4.93 -23.24 -8.31
CA HIS A 140 -4.77 -24.68 -8.15
C HIS A 140 -5.27 -25.18 -6.79
N LEU A 141 -5.19 -24.35 -5.74
CA LEU A 141 -5.64 -24.67 -4.39
C LEU A 141 -7.08 -24.20 -4.07
N ALA A 142 -7.72 -23.43 -4.96
CA ALA A 142 -9.05 -22.83 -4.79
C ALA A 142 -10.15 -23.77 -4.28
N GLY A 143 -10.20 -25.01 -4.74
CA GLY A 143 -11.19 -26.00 -4.32
C GLY A 143 -10.80 -26.84 -3.09
N LYS A 144 -9.63 -26.58 -2.50
CA LYS A 144 -9.10 -27.30 -1.34
C LYS A 144 -9.09 -26.43 -0.07
N PHE A 145 -9.43 -25.14 -0.20
CA PHE A 145 -9.35 -24.18 0.90
C PHE A 145 -10.26 -24.52 2.08
N ASP A 146 -11.50 -24.95 1.84
CA ASP A 146 -12.43 -25.29 2.92
C ASP A 146 -11.86 -26.41 3.81
N ASN A 147 -11.29 -27.45 3.19
CA ASN A 147 -10.61 -28.53 3.91
C ASN A 147 -9.31 -28.07 4.58
N LEU A 148 -8.57 -27.11 4.02
CA LEU A 148 -7.32 -26.59 4.63
C LEU A 148 -7.58 -25.65 5.82
N VAL A 149 -8.71 -24.94 5.81
CA VAL A 149 -9.21 -24.14 6.93
C VAL A 149 -9.71 -25.07 8.05
N GLU A 150 -10.40 -26.18 7.71
CA GLU A 150 -10.89 -27.18 8.66
C GLU A 150 -9.80 -28.13 9.20
N MET A 151 -8.79 -28.47 8.40
CA MET A 151 -7.72 -29.43 8.76
C MET A 151 -6.73 -28.91 9.80
N GLY A 152 -6.90 -27.69 10.32
CA GLY A 152 -6.10 -27.19 11.43
C GLY A 152 -4.61 -27.41 11.22
N LEU A 153 -4.00 -26.70 10.26
CA LEU A 153 -2.59 -26.36 10.42
C LEU A 153 -2.50 -25.64 11.76
N SER A 154 -2.01 -26.39 12.74
CA SER A 154 -2.22 -26.20 14.16
C SER A 154 -1.96 -24.77 14.61
N SER A 155 -2.73 -24.36 15.60
CA SER A 155 -2.67 -23.10 16.34
C SER A 155 -1.31 -22.78 16.99
N ASP A 156 -0.25 -23.55 16.74
CA ASP A 156 1.09 -23.34 17.29
C ASP A 156 2.03 -22.55 16.36
N GLY A 157 1.85 -22.58 15.04
CA GLY A 157 2.52 -21.69 14.08
C GLY A 157 4.05 -21.56 14.15
N SER A 158 4.72 -22.43 14.92
CA SER A 158 6.16 -22.52 15.02
C SER A 158 6.66 -23.54 14.01
N VAL A 159 6.89 -23.08 12.79
CA VAL A 159 7.67 -23.82 11.80
C VAL A 159 8.78 -22.88 11.36
N ASP A 160 10.01 -23.17 11.79
CA ASP A 160 11.22 -22.45 11.37
C ASP A 160 11.26 -22.41 9.84
N PHE A 161 11.07 -21.20 9.29
CA PHE A 161 10.78 -20.91 7.88
C PHE A 161 11.83 -21.39 6.86
N LEU A 162 12.92 -21.99 7.31
CA LEU A 162 14.04 -22.42 6.49
C LEU A 162 14.45 -23.89 6.68
N ASP A 163 13.92 -24.65 7.64
CA ASP A 163 14.51 -25.98 7.96
C ASP A 163 13.52 -27.16 8.06
N SER A 164 12.22 -26.95 7.99
CA SER A 164 11.23 -28.06 7.96
C SER A 164 10.42 -28.02 6.66
N GLY A 165 10.95 -28.68 5.63
CA GLY A 165 10.17 -29.03 4.44
C GLY A 165 8.94 -29.84 4.87
N GLY A 166 7.76 -29.45 4.40
CA GLY A 166 6.55 -30.25 4.60
C GLY A 166 6.77 -31.67 4.06
N ASP A 167 6.27 -32.67 4.77
CA ASP A 167 6.43 -34.08 4.42
C ASP A 167 5.84 -34.39 3.04
N THR A 168 4.90 -33.55 2.55
CA THR A 168 4.30 -33.66 1.22
C THR A 168 4.45 -32.37 0.39
N LEU A 169 4.45 -32.52 -0.95
CA LEU A 169 4.44 -31.38 -1.88
C LEU A 169 3.22 -30.47 -1.66
N GLU A 170 2.08 -31.04 -1.28
CA GLU A 170 0.85 -30.28 -1.00
C GLU A 170 1.01 -29.37 0.23
N GLN A 171 1.62 -29.86 1.31
CA GLN A 171 1.95 -29.01 2.45
C GLN A 171 2.93 -27.89 2.07
N GLU A 172 3.95 -28.18 1.26
CA GLU A 172 4.85 -27.15 0.74
C GLU A 172 4.12 -26.09 -0.10
N MET A 173 3.12 -26.50 -0.88
CA MET A 173 2.27 -25.63 -1.69
C MET A 173 1.42 -24.70 -0.83
N VAL A 174 0.74 -25.23 0.18
CA VAL A 174 -0.08 -24.44 1.11
C VAL A 174 0.77 -23.42 1.87
N MET A 175 1.93 -23.84 2.37
CA MET A 175 2.85 -22.94 3.08
C MET A 175 3.42 -21.85 2.16
N THR A 176 3.71 -22.19 0.91
CA THR A 176 4.18 -21.20 -0.08
C THR A 176 3.09 -20.20 -0.41
N LEU A 177 1.85 -20.65 -0.60
CA LEU A 177 0.73 -19.77 -0.82
C LEU A 177 0.50 -18.84 0.39
N LYS A 178 0.54 -19.37 1.62
CA LYS A 178 0.43 -18.57 2.85
C LYS A 178 1.45 -17.42 2.85
N LEU A 179 2.69 -17.69 2.45
CA LEU A 179 3.73 -16.68 2.33
C LEU A 179 3.43 -15.63 1.24
N CYS A 180 2.92 -16.03 0.07
CA CYS A 180 2.50 -15.10 -0.98
C CYS A 180 1.39 -14.16 -0.48
N LEU A 181 0.38 -14.71 0.22
CA LEU A 181 -0.73 -13.96 0.79
C LEU A 181 -0.27 -12.98 1.88
N GLU A 182 0.58 -13.44 2.81
CA GLU A 182 1.16 -12.60 3.88
C GLU A 182 2.00 -11.46 3.34
N THR A 183 2.76 -11.73 2.28
CA THR A 183 3.59 -10.73 1.64
C THR A 183 2.73 -9.59 1.08
N ASN A 184 1.50 -9.87 0.66
CA ASN A 184 0.56 -8.89 0.09
C ASN A 184 -0.69 -8.68 0.98
N GLU A 185 -0.56 -8.91 2.29
CA GLU A 185 -1.67 -8.86 3.25
C GLU A 185 -2.36 -7.50 3.31
N ASN A 186 -1.61 -6.42 3.11
CA ASN A 186 -2.12 -5.06 3.05
C ASN A 186 -3.06 -4.86 1.87
N LEU A 187 -2.70 -5.37 0.69
CA LEU A 187 -3.54 -5.28 -0.50
C LEU A 187 -4.81 -6.14 -0.35
N LEU A 188 -4.64 -7.37 0.14
CA LEU A 188 -5.77 -8.25 0.43
C LEU A 188 -6.74 -7.60 1.42
N HIS A 189 -6.21 -7.00 2.50
CA HIS A 189 -7.02 -6.32 3.49
C HIS A 189 -7.77 -5.12 2.92
N CYS A 190 -7.13 -4.29 2.10
CA CYS A 190 -7.80 -3.18 1.44
C CYS A 190 -8.94 -3.64 0.54
N VAL A 191 -8.73 -4.69 -0.24
CA VAL A 191 -9.77 -5.25 -1.13
C VAL A 191 -10.91 -5.87 -0.32
N ALA A 192 -10.59 -6.62 0.73
CA ALA A 192 -11.57 -7.30 1.58
C ALA A 192 -12.40 -6.33 2.44
N LYS A 193 -11.73 -5.40 3.11
CA LYS A 193 -12.33 -4.59 4.19
C LYS A 193 -12.60 -3.15 3.81
N GLY A 194 -12.08 -2.67 2.69
CA GLY A 194 -12.15 -1.25 2.34
C GLY A 194 -11.45 -0.35 3.38
N ARG A 195 -10.39 -0.86 4.03
CA ARG A 195 -9.62 -0.18 5.09
C ARG A 195 -8.14 -0.57 5.02
N PRO A 196 -7.20 0.26 5.52
CA PRO A 196 -5.81 -0.15 5.69
C PRO A 196 -5.70 -1.36 6.63
N LEU A 197 -4.69 -2.20 6.42
CA LEU A 197 -4.28 -3.16 7.42
C LEU A 197 -3.68 -2.42 8.62
N CYS A 198 -4.43 -2.37 9.72
CA CYS A 198 -3.95 -1.77 10.97
C CYS A 198 -3.28 -2.83 11.84
N VAL A 199 -1.99 -2.63 12.09
CA VAL A 199 -1.16 -3.49 12.93
C VAL A 199 -0.91 -2.81 14.27
N LEU A 200 -1.43 -3.37 15.35
CA LEU A 200 -1.12 -2.92 16.71
C LEU A 200 0.22 -3.49 17.16
N LYS A 201 1.19 -2.60 17.37
CA LYS A 201 2.50 -2.96 17.92
C LYS A 201 2.63 -2.46 19.35
N TYR A 202 3.11 -3.33 20.22
CA TYR A 202 3.49 -2.98 21.59
C TYR A 202 4.71 -3.76 22.04
N ALA A 203 5.40 -3.23 23.05
CA ALA A 203 6.45 -3.93 23.76
C ALA A 203 6.05 -4.03 25.23
N MET A 204 6.16 -5.22 25.80
CA MET A 204 5.80 -5.49 27.18
C MET A 204 6.86 -6.30 27.90
N THR A 205 6.86 -6.22 29.22
CA THR A 205 7.53 -7.18 30.10
C THR A 205 6.84 -8.55 30.03
N PHE A 206 7.49 -9.59 30.55
CA PHE A 206 6.98 -10.96 30.57
C PHE A 206 5.66 -11.09 31.35
N ASP A 207 5.44 -10.20 32.33
CA ASP A 207 4.20 -10.06 33.10
C ASP A 207 3.20 -9.04 32.52
N GLY A 208 3.40 -8.61 31.27
CA GLY A 208 2.39 -7.88 30.50
C GLY A 208 2.31 -6.37 30.74
N LYS A 209 3.40 -5.73 31.17
CA LYS A 209 3.43 -4.28 31.44
C LYS A 209 4.19 -3.49 30.38
N THR A 210 3.68 -2.32 30.01
CA THR A 210 4.27 -1.41 29.00
C THR A 210 5.04 -0.23 29.61
N ALA A 211 4.95 -0.05 30.93
CA ALA A 211 5.77 0.86 31.72
C ALA A 211 5.70 0.43 33.19
N SER A 212 6.53 1.04 34.04
CA SER A 212 6.35 0.98 35.49
C SER A 212 5.17 1.84 35.96
N VAL A 213 4.78 1.73 37.23
CA VAL A 213 3.76 2.60 37.87
C VAL A 213 4.11 4.09 37.82
N SER A 214 5.39 4.45 37.69
CA SER A 214 5.82 5.85 37.54
C SER A 214 5.75 6.37 36.10
N GLY A 215 5.33 5.53 35.14
CA GLY A 215 5.36 5.83 33.71
C GLY A 215 6.71 5.59 33.05
N HIS A 216 7.77 5.22 33.80
CA HIS A 216 9.06 4.92 33.20
C HIS A 216 8.97 3.66 32.32
N SER A 217 9.15 3.84 31.00
CA SER A 217 8.98 2.83 29.94
C SER A 217 10.24 2.59 29.11
N ALA A 218 11.34 3.29 29.42
CA ALA A 218 12.54 3.26 28.61
C ALA A 218 13.17 1.85 28.57
N TRP A 219 13.40 1.36 27.35
CA TRP A 219 14.14 0.13 27.04
C TRP A 219 13.52 -1.17 27.60
N ILE A 220 12.20 -1.33 27.49
CA ILE A 220 11.55 -2.63 27.72
C ILE A 220 12.05 -3.68 26.72
N SER A 221 11.89 -3.45 25.41
CA SER A 221 12.43 -4.34 24.39
C SER A 221 13.89 -4.03 24.06
N GLY A 222 14.64 -5.03 23.61
CA GLY A 222 16.06 -4.98 23.23
C GLY A 222 16.34 -4.22 21.93
N THR A 223 17.63 -4.06 21.62
CA THR A 223 18.09 -3.29 20.44
C THR A 223 17.62 -3.91 19.13
N ARG A 224 17.71 -5.23 18.99
CA ARG A 224 17.26 -5.93 17.78
C ARG A 224 15.75 -5.84 17.57
N SER A 225 14.96 -5.93 18.63
CA SER A 225 13.51 -5.70 18.58
C SER A 225 13.18 -4.30 18.07
N ARG A 226 13.87 -3.27 18.56
CA ARG A 226 13.70 -1.90 18.05
C ARG A 226 14.14 -1.77 16.58
N GLN A 227 15.21 -2.45 16.16
CA GLN A 227 15.60 -2.52 14.73
C GLN A 227 14.50 -3.11 13.85
N LEU A 228 13.81 -4.16 14.31
CA LEU A 228 12.66 -4.72 13.59
C LEU A 228 11.51 -3.72 13.50
N VAL A 229 11.21 -2.98 14.57
CA VAL A 229 10.19 -1.92 14.56
C VAL A 229 10.53 -0.84 13.53
N TYR A 230 11.78 -0.38 13.44
CA TYR A 230 12.17 0.58 12.41
C TYR A 230 11.96 0.06 10.99
N ARG A 231 12.20 -1.24 10.74
CA ARG A 231 11.87 -1.87 9.45
C ARG A 231 10.37 -1.90 9.20
N GLN A 232 9.57 -2.19 10.22
CA GLN A 232 8.11 -2.21 10.10
C GLN A 232 7.54 -0.83 9.82
N ARG A 233 8.06 0.24 10.45
CA ARG A 233 7.69 1.63 10.13
C ARG A 233 7.92 1.97 8.67
N ALA A 234 9.05 1.52 8.13
CA ALA A 234 9.39 1.72 6.73
C ALA A 234 8.41 0.99 5.78
N LEU A 235 7.80 -0.11 6.22
CA LEU A 235 6.80 -0.86 5.43
C LEU A 235 5.37 -0.31 5.56
N CYS A 236 5.16 0.76 6.34
CA CYS A 236 3.83 1.31 6.61
C CYS A 236 3.67 2.70 5.99
N ASP A 237 2.44 3.05 5.63
CA ASP A 237 2.08 4.39 5.19
C ASP A 237 2.17 5.41 6.31
N CYS A 238 1.81 4.96 7.50
CA CYS A 238 1.72 5.80 8.67
C CYS A 238 2.01 5.06 9.95
N VAL A 239 2.42 5.84 10.95
CA VAL A 239 2.54 5.41 12.34
C VAL A 239 1.54 6.22 13.16
N VAL A 240 0.60 5.54 13.81
CA VAL A 240 -0.49 6.14 14.58
C VAL A 240 -0.16 6.08 16.07
N VAL A 241 -0.26 7.22 16.74
CA VAL A 241 -0.11 7.36 18.20
C VAL A 241 -1.23 8.21 18.78
N GLY A 242 -1.47 8.06 20.08
CA GLY A 242 -2.38 8.94 20.82
C GLY A 242 -1.66 10.19 21.34
N GLY A 243 -2.44 11.22 21.70
CA GLY A 243 -1.89 12.44 22.31
C GLY A 243 -1.09 12.20 23.59
N GLU A 244 -1.41 11.16 24.36
CA GLU A 244 -0.66 10.77 25.56
C GLU A 244 0.78 10.36 25.22
N THR A 245 0.95 9.49 24.22
CA THR A 245 2.28 9.08 23.73
C THR A 245 3.08 10.29 23.23
N ALA A 246 2.43 11.24 22.56
CA ALA A 246 3.09 12.46 22.11
C ALA A 246 3.60 13.32 23.28
N ARG A 247 2.83 13.43 24.37
CA ARG A 247 3.22 14.16 25.60
C ARG A 247 4.32 13.45 26.38
N SER A 248 4.18 12.15 26.57
CA SER A 248 4.98 11.37 27.52
C SER A 248 6.30 10.91 26.92
N ASP A 249 6.31 10.51 25.64
CA ASP A 249 7.50 9.92 25.00
C ASP A 249 8.23 10.90 24.06
N ASN A 250 7.58 12.02 23.67
CA ASN A 250 8.05 12.96 22.65
C ASN A 250 8.76 12.28 21.45
N PRO A 251 8.11 11.31 20.77
CA PRO A 251 8.80 10.41 19.87
C PRO A 251 9.10 11.06 18.51
N ASN A 252 10.11 10.53 17.81
CA ASN A 252 10.37 10.92 16.42
C ASN A 252 9.47 10.17 15.42
N LEU A 253 9.15 8.90 15.71
CA LEU A 253 8.39 7.97 14.86
C LEU A 253 8.93 7.79 13.43
N THR A 254 10.21 8.07 13.22
CA THR A 254 10.89 7.91 11.93
C THR A 254 11.44 6.50 11.71
N THR A 255 11.86 6.24 10.48
CA THR A 255 12.81 5.19 10.13
C THR A 255 14.21 5.66 10.55
N ARG A 256 15.12 4.76 10.98
CA ARG A 256 16.51 5.14 11.36
C ARG A 256 17.40 5.45 10.16
N ARG A 257 16.82 5.79 9.02
CA ARG A 257 17.52 6.01 7.77
C ARG A 257 17.33 7.46 7.37
N ASP A 258 18.40 8.05 6.85
CA ASP A 258 18.37 9.40 6.30
C ASP A 258 17.76 9.40 4.88
N GLU A 259 17.63 8.22 4.25
CA GLU A 259 17.09 8.01 2.90
C GLU A 259 15.99 6.94 2.88
N GLY A 260 15.01 7.09 1.99
CA GLY A 260 13.90 6.15 1.76
C GLY A 260 12.55 6.65 2.28
N HIS A 261 11.54 5.78 2.24
CA HIS A 261 10.17 6.14 2.66
C HIS A 261 10.10 6.53 4.15
N ALA A 262 9.48 7.67 4.41
CA ALA A 262 9.16 8.14 5.75
C ALA A 262 7.64 8.04 5.98
N PRO A 263 7.17 7.20 6.92
CA PRO A 263 5.75 7.06 7.18
C PRO A 263 5.17 8.38 7.69
N THR A 264 3.93 8.68 7.30
CA THR A 264 3.19 9.81 7.87
C THR A 264 2.99 9.56 9.38
N ARG A 265 3.37 10.53 10.20
CA ARG A 265 3.18 10.46 11.66
C ARG A 265 1.77 10.95 11.97
N VAL A 266 0.92 10.08 12.50
CA VAL A 266 -0.49 10.39 12.78
C VAL A 266 -0.67 10.49 14.28
N VAL A 267 -1.07 11.68 14.76
CA VAL A 267 -1.42 11.91 16.17
C VAL A 267 -2.93 12.07 16.27
N VAL A 268 -3.56 11.19 17.04
CA VAL A 268 -4.98 11.29 17.33
C VAL A 268 -5.17 11.89 18.72
N SER A 269 -5.88 13.00 18.79
CA SER A 269 -6.16 13.70 20.05
C SER A 269 -7.53 14.34 20.01
N ARG A 270 -8.47 13.83 20.81
CA ARG A 270 -9.83 14.38 20.88
C ARG A 270 -9.86 15.82 21.40
N THR A 271 -9.02 16.14 22.38
CA THR A 271 -9.02 17.43 23.08
C THR A 271 -7.98 18.42 22.57
N MET A 272 -7.15 18.01 21.61
CA MET A 272 -5.95 18.76 21.18
C MET A 272 -5.05 19.14 22.36
N ASP A 273 -4.96 18.31 23.39
CA ASP A 273 -4.02 18.54 24.48
C ASP A 273 -2.60 18.11 24.10
N LEU A 274 -1.99 18.86 23.18
CA LEU A 274 -0.72 18.52 22.56
C LEU A 274 0.33 19.60 22.90
N PRO A 275 1.57 19.21 23.22
CA PRO A 275 2.63 20.18 23.50
C PRO A 275 3.07 20.86 22.20
N LEU A 276 3.35 22.16 22.24
CA LEU A 276 3.93 22.88 21.09
C LEU A 276 5.39 22.49 20.84
N ASP A 277 6.10 22.09 21.88
CA ASP A 277 7.45 21.54 21.79
C ASP A 277 7.36 20.01 21.68
N CYS A 278 7.24 19.51 20.45
CA CYS A 278 7.21 18.08 20.16
C CYS A 278 7.98 17.77 18.87
N ASN A 279 8.80 16.72 18.90
CA ASN A 279 9.57 16.22 17.76
C ASN A 279 8.67 15.84 16.57
N LEU A 280 7.41 15.52 16.84
CA LEU A 280 6.41 15.20 15.81
C LEU A 280 6.06 16.39 14.92
N TRP A 281 6.34 17.63 15.32
CA TRP A 281 6.02 18.82 14.52
C TRP A 281 7.11 19.21 13.53
N ASP A 282 8.28 18.57 13.58
CA ASP A 282 9.32 18.76 12.56
C ASP A 282 8.93 18.05 11.26
N VAL A 283 8.12 18.72 10.44
CA VAL A 283 7.65 18.19 9.15
C VAL A 283 8.76 18.04 8.11
N GLY A 284 9.95 18.59 8.35
CA GLY A 284 11.14 18.36 7.53
C GLY A 284 11.66 16.94 7.65
N MET A 285 11.53 16.33 8.84
CA MET A 285 11.90 14.93 9.07
C MET A 285 10.90 13.94 8.47
N ALA A 286 9.60 14.16 8.66
CA ALA A 286 8.53 13.32 8.11
C ALA A 286 7.19 14.06 8.11
N PRO A 287 6.27 13.79 7.17
CA PRO A 287 4.94 14.38 7.18
C PRO A 287 4.20 14.08 8.48
N THR A 288 3.48 15.06 9.02
CA THR A 288 2.69 14.89 10.25
C THR A 288 1.25 15.30 10.04
N LEU A 289 0.36 14.43 10.50
CA LEU A 289 -1.08 14.58 10.49
C LEU A 289 -1.61 14.50 11.93
N VAL A 290 -2.39 15.48 12.32
CA VAL A 290 -3.15 15.50 13.57
C VAL A 290 -4.63 15.32 13.23
N ILE A 291 -5.27 14.33 13.84
CA ILE A 291 -6.72 14.10 13.71
C ILE A 291 -7.37 14.40 15.06
N THR A 292 -8.38 15.27 15.05
CA THR A 292 -9.06 15.76 16.24
C THR A 292 -10.57 15.83 16.07
N GLU A 293 -11.28 15.93 17.20
CA GLU A 293 -12.69 16.31 17.24
C GLU A 293 -12.89 17.72 16.67
N ARG A 294 -14.01 17.91 15.96
CA ARG A 294 -14.39 19.20 15.38
C ARG A 294 -14.48 20.29 16.46
N GLY A 295 -13.83 21.43 16.20
CA GLY A 295 -13.83 22.60 17.07
C GLY A 295 -12.82 22.55 18.22
N ALA A 296 -12.02 21.48 18.36
CA ALA A 296 -11.06 21.35 19.46
C ALA A 296 -9.89 22.35 19.34
N LYS A 297 -9.73 23.25 20.32
CA LYS A 297 -8.64 24.25 20.46
C LYS A 297 -8.19 24.89 19.11
N PRO A 298 -9.01 25.73 18.47
CA PRO A 298 -8.70 26.31 17.15
C PRO A 298 -7.38 27.09 17.09
N GLU A 299 -6.96 27.72 18.19
CA GLU A 299 -5.67 28.41 18.31
C GLU A 299 -4.47 27.48 18.17
N LEU A 300 -4.51 26.31 18.81
CA LEU A 300 -3.45 25.33 18.69
C LEU A 300 -3.44 24.72 17.28
N GLN A 301 -4.62 24.45 16.72
CA GLN A 301 -4.71 23.99 15.32
C GLN A 301 -4.05 25.00 14.37
N ARG A 302 -4.32 26.30 14.52
CA ARG A 302 -3.67 27.37 13.73
C ARG A 302 -2.15 27.37 13.90
N SER A 303 -1.68 27.19 15.13
CA SER A 303 -0.24 27.13 15.42
C SER A 303 0.44 25.93 14.75
N LEU A 304 -0.17 24.74 14.86
CA LEU A 304 0.32 23.51 14.20
C LEU A 304 0.31 23.65 12.68
N ARG A 305 -0.78 24.16 12.08
CA ARG A 305 -0.87 24.46 10.64
C ARG A 305 0.22 25.43 10.20
N GLY A 306 0.53 26.44 11.02
CA GLY A 306 1.64 27.37 10.78
C GLY A 306 3.03 26.71 10.77
N MET A 307 3.19 25.58 11.45
CA MET A 307 4.40 24.75 11.42
C MET A 307 4.39 23.72 10.27
N GLY A 308 3.38 23.76 9.38
CA GLY A 308 3.22 22.82 8.27
C GLY A 308 2.59 21.48 8.66
N VAL A 309 2.15 21.32 9.92
CA VAL A 309 1.43 20.13 10.37
C VAL A 309 0.02 20.15 9.81
N GLU A 310 -0.39 19.03 9.22
CA GLU A 310 -1.76 18.88 8.74
C GLU A 310 -2.70 18.62 9.92
N VAL A 311 -3.83 19.35 10.01
CA VAL A 311 -4.81 19.17 11.08
C VAL A 311 -6.19 18.94 10.48
N ILE A 312 -6.72 17.74 10.72
CA ILE A 312 -8.02 17.27 10.25
C ILE A 312 -9.01 17.17 11.41
N GLU A 313 -10.21 17.69 11.17
CA GLU A 313 -11.31 17.70 12.12
C GLU A 313 -12.36 16.67 11.71
N ILE A 314 -12.66 15.73 12.60
CA ILE A 314 -13.73 14.74 12.42
C ILE A 314 -14.80 15.01 13.47
N GLU A 315 -16.04 15.16 13.02
CA GLU A 315 -17.19 15.26 13.90
C GLU A 315 -17.55 13.88 14.48
N GLY A 316 -17.66 13.79 15.80
CA GLY A 316 -17.85 12.54 16.52
C GLY A 316 -16.68 11.59 16.29
N LEU A 317 -15.48 11.98 16.72
CA LEU A 317 -14.23 11.28 16.50
C LEU A 317 -14.25 9.87 17.12
N SER A 318 -14.25 8.86 16.24
CA SER A 318 -14.02 7.45 16.55
C SER A 318 -12.77 6.94 15.82
N LEU A 319 -12.21 5.82 16.26
CA LEU A 319 -11.02 5.23 15.63
C LEU A 319 -11.36 4.53 14.31
N ALA A 320 -12.59 4.05 14.15
CA ALA A 320 -13.13 3.59 12.88
C ALA A 320 -13.09 4.70 11.82
N LYS A 321 -13.56 5.91 12.16
CA LYS A 321 -13.49 7.07 11.25
C LYS A 321 -12.06 7.49 10.95
N VAL A 322 -11.15 7.35 11.92
CA VAL A 322 -9.70 7.53 11.66
C VAL A 322 -9.22 6.52 10.62
N ALA A 323 -9.54 5.23 10.77
CA ALA A 323 -9.12 4.21 9.82
C ALA A 323 -9.73 4.41 8.42
N ASP A 324 -11.00 4.81 8.34
CA ASP A 324 -11.68 5.18 7.09
C ASP A 324 -10.97 6.37 6.43
N HIS A 325 -10.62 7.40 7.21
CA HIS A 325 -9.88 8.54 6.70
C HIS A 325 -8.48 8.17 6.20
N LEU A 326 -7.79 7.24 6.88
CA LEU A 326 -6.50 6.71 6.40
C LEU A 326 -6.68 5.90 5.11
N TYR A 327 -7.78 5.15 4.97
CA TYR A 327 -8.11 4.43 3.74
C TYR A 327 -8.40 5.37 2.57
N ASP A 328 -9.21 6.42 2.80
CA ASP A 328 -9.54 7.45 1.81
C ASP A 328 -8.29 8.19 1.35
N ARG A 329 -7.31 8.36 2.26
CA ARG A 329 -5.96 8.84 1.94
C ARG A 329 -5.12 7.87 1.14
N GLY A 330 -5.65 6.69 0.85
CA GLY A 330 -4.99 5.60 0.19
C GLY A 330 -3.83 5.06 0.99
N PHE A 331 -3.97 4.95 2.29
CA PHE A 331 -3.05 4.13 3.07
C PHE A 331 -3.54 2.69 3.02
N MET A 332 -2.61 1.78 2.79
CA MET A 332 -2.86 0.34 2.78
C MET A 332 -2.41 -0.34 4.07
N ARG A 333 -1.49 0.27 4.82
CA ARG A 333 -0.97 -0.27 6.08
C ARG A 333 -0.66 0.83 7.09
N ALA A 334 -1.22 0.68 8.29
CA ALA A 334 -1.00 1.60 9.42
C ALA A 334 -0.38 0.84 10.60
N LEU A 335 0.74 1.34 11.14
CA LEU A 335 1.33 0.82 12.37
C LEU A 335 0.84 1.61 13.57
N TRP A 336 0.15 0.97 14.49
CA TRP A 336 -0.35 1.59 15.71
C TRP A 336 0.63 1.35 16.84
N GLU A 337 1.35 2.40 17.25
CA GLU A 337 2.29 2.41 18.38
C GLU A 337 1.71 3.22 19.54
N CYS A 338 0.43 2.99 19.86
CA CYS A 338 -0.30 3.74 20.86
C CYS A 338 -0.33 3.02 22.23
N GLY A 339 -0.65 3.77 23.28
CA GLY A 339 -0.87 3.22 24.62
C GLY A 339 -2.18 2.42 24.73
N GLY A 340 -2.30 1.61 25.79
CA GLY A 340 -3.42 0.68 25.99
C GLY A 340 -4.80 1.33 26.02
N VAL A 341 -4.89 2.58 26.47
CA VAL A 341 -6.14 3.37 26.48
C VAL A 341 -6.70 3.61 25.08
N MET A 342 -5.83 3.79 24.09
CA MET A 342 -6.25 3.97 22.68
C MET A 342 -6.34 2.64 21.94
N ALA A 343 -5.45 1.69 22.25
CA ALA A 343 -5.44 0.37 21.62
C ALA A 343 -6.74 -0.40 21.88
N ALA A 344 -7.28 -0.32 23.10
CA ALA A 344 -8.49 -1.03 23.50
C ALA A 344 -9.75 -0.67 22.67
N PRO A 345 -10.14 0.62 22.55
CA PRO A 345 -11.24 1.00 21.67
C PRO A 345 -10.92 0.76 20.19
N ALA A 346 -9.66 0.82 19.77
CA ALA A 346 -9.29 0.49 18.37
C ALA A 346 -9.59 -0.98 18.06
N ILE A 347 -9.33 -1.88 19.01
CA ILE A 347 -9.66 -3.29 18.88
C ILE A 347 -11.19 -3.47 18.89
N SER A 348 -11.90 -2.85 19.85
CA SER A 348 -13.36 -3.04 19.98
C SER A 348 -14.14 -2.49 18.77
N GLU A 349 -13.67 -1.40 18.15
CA GLU A 349 -14.25 -0.82 16.94
C GLU A 349 -13.87 -1.60 15.67
N GLY A 350 -13.11 -2.69 15.80
CA GLY A 350 -12.69 -3.53 14.69
C GLY A 350 -11.65 -2.89 13.78
N VAL A 351 -10.91 -1.89 14.27
CA VAL A 351 -9.87 -1.19 13.51
C VAL A 351 -8.62 -2.03 13.42
N ILE A 352 -8.19 -2.64 14.53
CA ILE A 352 -6.98 -3.45 14.57
C ILE A 352 -7.26 -4.83 14.00
N SER A 353 -6.44 -5.23 13.03
CA SER A 353 -6.56 -6.50 12.31
C SER A 353 -5.47 -7.49 12.72
N LYS A 354 -4.30 -6.97 13.10
CA LYS A 354 -3.11 -7.75 13.41
C LYS A 354 -2.40 -7.20 14.63
N VAL A 355 -1.83 -8.08 15.44
CA VAL A 355 -1.00 -7.72 16.59
C VAL A 355 0.46 -8.08 16.35
N MET A 356 1.35 -7.26 16.87
CA MET A 356 2.80 -7.43 16.86
C MET A 356 3.34 -7.14 18.26
N ALA A 357 3.45 -8.18 19.08
CA ALA A 357 3.80 -8.10 20.50
C ALA A 357 5.28 -8.46 20.71
N PHE A 358 6.07 -7.52 21.24
CA PHE A 358 7.41 -7.83 21.74
C PHE A 358 7.35 -8.10 23.24
N VAL A 359 7.76 -9.29 23.66
CA VAL A 359 7.80 -9.73 25.05
C VAL A 359 9.25 -9.79 25.50
N ALA A 360 9.63 -8.87 26.38
CA ALA A 360 10.97 -8.83 26.96
C ALA A 360 11.05 -9.74 28.20
N PRO A 361 12.21 -10.35 28.49
CA PRO A 361 12.42 -11.21 29.65
C PRO A 361 12.64 -10.35 30.92
N LYS A 362 11.63 -9.55 31.26
CA LYS A 362 11.60 -8.62 32.39
C LYS A 362 10.30 -8.82 33.16
N ILE A 363 10.30 -8.59 34.46
CA ILE A 363 9.11 -8.57 35.31
C ILE A 363 9.14 -7.28 36.12
N ILE A 364 8.03 -6.55 36.19
CA ILE A 364 7.99 -5.26 36.90
C ILE A 364 6.83 -5.14 37.90
N GLY A 365 5.74 -5.88 37.68
CA GLY A 365 4.55 -5.86 38.52
C GLY A 365 3.82 -4.52 38.51
N GLY A 366 3.06 -4.27 39.57
CA GLY A 366 2.26 -3.06 39.75
C GLY A 366 0.83 -3.21 39.24
N ALA A 367 -0.14 -3.08 40.14
CA ALA A 367 -1.57 -3.09 39.79
C ALA A 367 -1.88 -1.97 38.78
N ASP A 368 -1.39 -0.77 39.06
CA ASP A 368 -1.61 0.43 38.24
C ASP A 368 -0.60 0.60 37.10
N ALA A 369 0.32 -0.37 36.92
CA ALA A 369 1.26 -0.31 35.80
C ALA A 369 0.51 -0.57 34.48
N PRO A 370 0.75 0.24 33.44
CA PRO A 370 -0.02 0.17 32.20
C PRO A 370 0.21 -1.14 31.46
N THR A 371 -0.83 -1.61 30.78
CA THR A 371 -0.84 -2.83 29.96
C THR A 371 -0.96 -2.46 28.47
N PRO A 372 -0.69 -3.41 27.55
CA PRO A 372 -0.85 -3.19 26.11
C PRO A 372 -2.27 -2.86 25.66
N VAL A 373 -3.27 -3.38 26.36
CA VAL A 373 -4.69 -3.17 26.09
C VAL A 373 -5.35 -2.80 27.40
N GLY A 374 -5.90 -1.59 27.46
CA GLY A 374 -6.57 -1.07 28.66
C GLY A 374 -8.05 -1.48 28.74
N ASP A 375 -8.74 -0.91 29.73
CA ASP A 375 -10.11 -1.29 30.08
C ASP A 375 -11.16 -0.98 29.01
N GLY A 376 -10.82 -0.15 28.01
CA GLY A 376 -11.72 0.24 26.91
C GLY A 376 -12.14 -0.90 25.98
N LEU A 377 -11.66 -2.13 26.20
CA LEU A 377 -12.02 -3.30 25.39
C LEU A 377 -13.41 -3.84 25.78
N GLY A 378 -13.83 -3.65 27.03
CA GLY A 378 -15.20 -3.95 27.49
C GLY A 378 -15.54 -5.44 27.69
N LEU A 379 -14.56 -6.34 27.60
CA LEU A 379 -14.77 -7.79 27.80
C LEU A 379 -14.62 -8.15 29.27
N THR A 380 -15.61 -8.85 29.83
CA THR A 380 -15.68 -9.12 31.29
C THR A 380 -15.55 -10.59 31.65
N LYS A 381 -15.75 -11.51 30.70
CA LYS A 381 -15.61 -12.95 30.90
C LYS A 381 -14.56 -13.52 29.96
N MET A 382 -13.88 -14.58 30.40
CA MET A 382 -12.90 -15.28 29.55
C MET A 382 -13.53 -15.93 28.31
N SER A 383 -14.81 -16.28 28.36
CA SER A 383 -15.58 -16.75 27.19
C SER A 383 -15.72 -15.69 26.10
N ASP A 384 -15.57 -14.42 26.47
CA ASP A 384 -15.71 -13.28 25.56
C ASP A 384 -14.35 -12.81 25.04
N ALA A 385 -13.25 -13.39 25.55
CA ALA A 385 -11.90 -13.04 25.15
C ALA A 385 -11.68 -13.27 23.65
N LEU A 386 -10.93 -12.37 23.02
CA LEU A 386 -10.64 -12.46 21.59
C LEU A 386 -9.52 -13.48 21.36
N ASP A 387 -9.81 -14.51 20.59
CA ASP A 387 -8.79 -15.43 20.11
C ASP A 387 -7.88 -14.75 19.08
N VAL A 388 -6.57 -14.97 19.22
CA VAL A 388 -5.59 -14.57 18.20
C VAL A 388 -5.31 -15.78 17.33
N THR A 389 -5.42 -15.63 16.02
CA THR A 389 -5.23 -16.70 15.05
C THR A 389 -3.96 -16.50 14.23
N ASP A 390 -3.53 -17.56 13.53
CA ASP A 390 -2.33 -17.52 12.66
C ASP A 390 -1.08 -16.99 13.40
N ILE A 391 -0.93 -17.41 14.67
CA ILE A 391 0.13 -16.91 15.54
C ILE A 391 1.48 -17.37 15.02
N ARG A 392 2.49 -16.50 15.09
CA ARG A 392 3.89 -16.84 14.88
C ARG A 392 4.73 -16.31 16.02
N TYR A 393 5.65 -17.16 16.47
CA TYR A 393 6.65 -16.79 17.47
C TYR A 393 8.02 -16.72 16.81
N GLN A 394 8.77 -15.68 17.13
CA GLN A 394 10.14 -15.49 16.68
C GLN A 394 11.00 -15.05 17.87
N GLN A 395 12.09 -15.77 18.14
CA GLN A 395 13.11 -15.29 19.08
C GLN A 395 13.86 -14.10 18.46
N VAL A 396 13.95 -13.00 19.20
CA VAL A 396 14.65 -11.77 18.80
C VAL A 396 15.63 -11.37 19.89
N ASP A 397 16.88 -11.83 19.75
CA ASP A 397 17.88 -11.81 20.82
C ASP A 397 17.34 -12.47 22.10
N GLN A 398 17.01 -11.68 23.12
CA GLN A 398 16.46 -12.12 24.40
C GLN A 398 14.95 -11.92 24.48
N ASP A 399 14.36 -11.15 23.56
CA ASP A 399 12.91 -10.92 23.49
C ASP A 399 12.24 -12.00 22.63
N VAL A 400 10.93 -12.14 22.78
CA VAL A 400 10.07 -12.92 21.87
C VAL A 400 9.18 -11.95 21.09
N LEU A 401 9.14 -12.09 19.78
CA LEU A 401 8.15 -11.45 18.93
C LEU A 401 7.01 -12.45 18.66
N ALA A 402 5.80 -12.10 19.09
CA ALA A 402 4.57 -12.80 18.73
C ALA A 402 3.75 -11.94 17.75
N THR A 403 3.35 -12.52 16.62
CA THR A 403 2.44 -11.88 15.67
C THR A 403 1.23 -12.74 15.41
N GLY A 404 0.05 -12.16 15.23
CA GLY A 404 -1.16 -12.90 14.89
C GLY A 404 -2.31 -11.98 14.51
N TYR A 405 -3.42 -12.55 14.08
CA TYR A 405 -4.60 -11.80 13.62
C TYR A 405 -5.70 -11.81 14.66
N LEU A 406 -6.46 -10.71 14.70
CA LEU A 406 -7.64 -10.57 15.55
C LEU A 406 -8.91 -11.04 14.80
N PRO A 407 -10.02 -11.28 15.51
CA PRO A 407 -11.26 -11.79 14.92
C PRO A 407 -11.84 -10.95 13.77
N THR A 408 -11.48 -9.68 13.66
CA THR A 408 -11.83 -8.82 12.51
C THR A 408 -11.34 -9.36 11.17
N THR A 409 -10.24 -10.11 11.18
CA THR A 409 -9.65 -10.77 10.01
C THR A 409 -9.97 -12.27 9.95
N THR A 410 -10.24 -12.89 11.11
CA THR A 410 -10.41 -14.34 11.32
C THR A 410 -9.15 -15.16 11.04
N SER A 411 -8.59 -15.10 9.82
CA SER A 411 -7.32 -15.71 9.42
C SER A 411 -6.83 -15.08 8.12
N LEU A 412 -5.57 -15.31 7.76
CA LEU A 412 -5.04 -14.84 6.48
C LEU A 412 -5.77 -15.47 5.28
N PHE A 413 -6.08 -16.77 5.35
CA PHE A 413 -6.79 -17.45 4.26
C PHE A 413 -8.24 -16.96 4.14
N HIS A 414 -8.92 -16.73 5.26
CA HIS A 414 -10.25 -16.13 5.25
C HIS A 414 -10.24 -14.72 4.64
N LEU A 415 -9.25 -13.90 5.01
CA LEU A 415 -9.07 -12.57 4.42
C LEU A 415 -8.88 -12.65 2.90
N ALA A 416 -8.07 -13.61 2.44
CA ALA A 416 -7.88 -13.82 1.02
C ALA A 416 -9.21 -14.21 0.35
N GLU A 417 -9.92 -15.22 0.86
CA GLU A 417 -11.20 -15.63 0.28
C GLU A 417 -12.22 -14.49 0.23
N GLU A 418 -12.31 -13.66 1.27
CA GLU A 418 -13.16 -12.47 1.27
C GLU A 418 -12.75 -11.48 0.15
N ALA A 419 -11.46 -11.20 -0.01
CA ALA A 419 -10.95 -10.35 -1.09
C ALA A 419 -11.26 -10.91 -2.49
N TYR A 420 -11.24 -12.23 -2.65
CA TYR A 420 -11.55 -12.87 -3.94
C TYR A 420 -13.06 -13.08 -4.16
N ALA A 421 -13.87 -13.19 -3.11
CA ALA A 421 -15.32 -13.36 -3.17
C ALA A 421 -16.06 -12.04 -3.51
N LEU A 422 -15.60 -10.89 -3.00
CA LEU A 422 -16.22 -9.57 -3.23
C LEU A 422 -16.36 -9.17 -4.71
N ALA A 423 -15.62 -9.84 -5.60
CA ALA A 423 -15.76 -9.68 -7.04
C ALA A 423 -17.08 -10.21 -7.61
N ARG A 424 -17.91 -10.92 -6.83
CA ARG A 424 -19.23 -11.39 -7.26
C ARG A 424 -20.37 -10.41 -6.99
N ASP A 425 -20.20 -9.46 -6.07
CA ASP A 425 -21.33 -8.70 -5.49
C ASP A 425 -21.22 -7.17 -5.64
N ARG A 426 -20.01 -6.61 -5.84
CA ARG A 426 -19.88 -5.25 -6.39
C ARG A 426 -19.77 -5.36 -7.90
N SER A 427 -20.91 -5.26 -8.59
CA SER A 427 -20.98 -4.92 -10.00
C SER A 427 -20.36 -3.53 -10.21
N TYR A 428 -19.04 -3.45 -10.24
CA TYR A 428 -18.40 -2.39 -10.99
C TYR A 428 -18.78 -2.65 -12.44
N PRO A 429 -19.50 -1.72 -13.13
CA PRO A 429 -20.02 -2.00 -14.46
C PRO A 429 -18.89 -2.53 -15.34
N GLU A 430 -19.06 -3.78 -15.73
CA GLU A 430 -18.26 -4.39 -16.76
C GLU A 430 -18.48 -3.55 -18.01
N VAL A 431 -17.40 -3.11 -18.65
CA VAL A 431 -17.48 -2.73 -20.05
C VAL A 431 -17.66 -4.03 -20.82
N ALA A 432 -18.88 -4.57 -20.77
CA ALA A 432 -19.32 -5.67 -21.59
C ALA A 432 -20.36 -5.11 -22.57
N SER A 433 -19.95 -5.19 -23.83
CA SER A 433 -20.77 -5.05 -25.02
C SER A 433 -22.21 -5.54 -24.83
N SER A 434 -23.15 -4.70 -25.27
CA SER A 434 -24.57 -4.98 -25.52
C SER A 434 -25.42 -5.39 -24.31
N VAL A 435 -26.22 -4.46 -23.77
CA VAL A 435 -27.46 -4.81 -23.05
C VAL A 435 -28.58 -3.85 -23.44
N THR A 436 -29.65 -4.44 -23.95
CA THR A 436 -30.96 -3.84 -24.23
C THR A 436 -31.73 -3.53 -22.94
N CYS A 437 -32.46 -2.42 -22.98
CA CYS A 437 -33.22 -1.82 -21.89
C CYS A 437 -34.35 -2.71 -21.32
N GLY A 438 -34.55 -2.64 -20.00
CA GLY A 438 -35.75 -3.10 -19.32
C GLY A 438 -35.90 -2.40 -17.96
N ALA A 439 -36.90 -1.51 -17.87
CA ALA A 439 -37.12 -0.61 -16.73
C ALA A 439 -37.78 -1.29 -15.52
N SER A 440 -37.39 -0.89 -14.30
CA SER A 440 -38.33 -0.52 -13.23
C SER A 440 -37.62 0.26 -12.12
N SER A 441 -38.31 1.29 -11.63
CA SER A 441 -37.84 2.42 -10.83
C SER A 441 -38.04 2.24 -9.33
N SER A 442 -37.13 2.76 -8.50
CA SER A 442 -37.50 3.62 -7.36
C SER A 442 -36.32 4.45 -6.83
N ALA A 443 -36.48 5.77 -6.93
CA ALA A 443 -35.93 6.87 -6.15
C ALA A 443 -34.60 6.69 -5.38
N ILE A 444 -33.48 7.04 -6.03
CA ILE A 444 -32.28 7.60 -5.38
C ILE A 444 -31.94 8.90 -6.13
N GLY A 445 -31.65 9.95 -5.38
CA GLY A 445 -31.40 11.30 -5.87
C GLY A 445 -30.19 11.39 -6.81
N ALA A 446 -30.22 12.40 -7.68
CA ALA A 446 -29.31 12.67 -8.78
C ALA A 446 -27.87 13.08 -8.36
N GLU A 447 -27.12 12.17 -7.75
CA GLU A 447 -25.65 12.26 -7.61
C GLU A 447 -24.99 10.95 -8.06
N GLU A 448 -24.95 10.61 -9.35
CA GLU A 448 -24.26 9.36 -9.69
C GLU A 448 -23.72 9.27 -11.12
N ASN A 449 -23.04 10.32 -11.57
CA ASN A 449 -22.16 10.17 -12.72
C ASN A 449 -20.80 10.86 -12.52
N ALA A 450 -20.08 10.43 -11.49
CA ALA A 450 -18.75 10.94 -11.17
C ALA A 450 -17.74 9.80 -10.94
N VAL A 451 -16.57 9.93 -11.56
CA VAL A 451 -15.41 9.08 -11.33
C VAL A 451 -14.49 9.78 -10.34
N ARG A 452 -14.39 9.22 -9.13
CA ARG A 452 -13.43 9.64 -8.12
C ARG A 452 -12.13 8.85 -8.28
N PHE A 453 -11.03 9.57 -8.41
CA PHE A 453 -9.68 8.99 -8.51
C PHE A 453 -8.75 9.70 -7.54
N TYR A 454 -7.73 9.01 -7.06
CA TYR A 454 -6.73 9.62 -6.19
C TYR A 454 -5.42 8.82 -6.22
N LYS A 455 -5.50 7.51 -6.00
CA LYS A 455 -4.32 6.64 -5.93
C LYS A 455 -4.09 5.82 -7.17
N ALA A 456 -2.81 5.62 -7.47
CA ALA A 456 -2.35 4.91 -8.66
C ALA A 456 -2.87 3.48 -8.80
N TRP A 457 -3.14 2.78 -7.70
CA TRP A 457 -3.59 1.39 -7.71
C TRP A 457 -5.13 1.22 -7.73
N ASN A 458 -5.89 2.31 -7.78
CA ASN A 458 -7.34 2.25 -8.01
C ASN A 458 -7.63 2.01 -9.51
N ARG A 459 -8.85 1.56 -9.86
CA ARG A 459 -9.28 1.36 -11.26
C ARG A 459 -8.99 2.58 -12.15
N TYR A 460 -9.20 3.78 -11.61
CA TYR A 460 -8.93 5.05 -12.28
C TYR A 460 -7.64 5.71 -11.80
N GLY A 461 -6.75 4.94 -11.19
CA GLY A 461 -5.53 5.46 -10.58
C GLY A 461 -4.57 6.11 -11.56
N ILE A 462 -4.57 5.66 -12.81
CA ILE A 462 -3.81 6.31 -13.90
C ILE A 462 -4.24 7.75 -14.15
N LEU A 463 -5.43 8.19 -13.72
CA LEU A 463 -5.84 9.60 -13.77
C LEU A 463 -5.03 10.47 -12.80
N SER A 464 -4.42 9.89 -11.76
CA SER A 464 -3.56 10.60 -10.81
C SER A 464 -2.22 10.97 -11.44
N ASN A 465 -1.70 12.16 -11.12
CA ASN A 465 -0.36 12.61 -11.53
C ASN A 465 0.78 11.79 -10.92
N PHE A 466 0.48 11.08 -9.83
CA PHE A 466 1.41 10.17 -9.15
C PHE A 466 1.54 8.82 -9.85
N PHE A 467 0.61 8.46 -10.76
CA PHE A 467 0.77 7.25 -11.56
C PHE A 467 1.89 7.47 -12.59
N CYS A 468 2.90 6.61 -12.55
CA CYS A 468 4.08 6.73 -13.42
C CYS A 468 3.82 6.15 -14.80
N VAL A 469 3.23 6.99 -15.66
CA VAL A 469 3.34 6.86 -17.11
C VAL A 469 4.48 7.78 -17.53
N PRO A 470 5.57 7.25 -18.14
CA PRO A 470 6.62 8.10 -18.65
C PRO A 470 6.10 9.07 -19.72
N ILE A 471 6.50 10.34 -19.63
CA ILE A 471 6.13 11.39 -20.59
C ILE A 471 7.38 12.03 -21.18
N GLU A 472 7.33 12.35 -22.46
CA GLU A 472 8.40 13.07 -23.15
C GLU A 472 8.00 14.53 -23.32
N LEU A 473 8.69 15.43 -22.61
CA LEU A 473 8.45 16.87 -22.64
C LEU A 473 9.77 17.61 -22.52
N ASP A 474 9.88 18.74 -23.23
CA ASP A 474 11.06 19.60 -23.23
C ASP A 474 12.37 18.85 -23.59
N GLY A 475 12.27 17.88 -24.50
CA GLY A 475 13.40 17.05 -24.94
C GLY A 475 13.95 16.09 -23.88
N LYS A 476 13.23 15.90 -22.77
CA LYS A 476 13.59 15.00 -21.66
C LYS A 476 12.47 14.00 -21.39
N MET A 477 12.86 12.78 -21.04
CA MET A 477 11.94 11.77 -20.53
C MET A 477 11.73 11.96 -19.02
N TRP A 478 10.48 12.07 -18.60
CA TRP A 478 10.07 12.18 -17.22
C TRP A 478 9.34 10.91 -16.80
N ARG A 479 9.58 10.41 -15.58
CA ARG A 479 8.97 9.16 -15.10
C ARG A 479 7.45 9.28 -14.87
N SER A 480 6.98 10.47 -14.51
CA SER A 480 5.56 10.77 -14.32
C SER A 480 5.27 12.26 -14.51
N VAL A 481 3.97 12.60 -14.56
CA VAL A 481 3.49 13.99 -14.51
C VAL A 481 3.99 14.71 -13.26
N GLU A 482 3.97 14.05 -12.10
CA GLU A 482 4.45 14.66 -10.85
C GLU A 482 5.95 15.00 -10.88
N HIS A 483 6.81 14.17 -11.49
CA HIS A 483 8.24 14.49 -11.64
C HIS A 483 8.44 15.76 -12.46
N TYR A 484 7.74 15.85 -13.59
CA TYR A 484 7.78 17.04 -14.46
C TYR A 484 7.27 18.27 -13.71
N TYR A 485 6.08 18.19 -13.11
CA TYR A 485 5.44 19.29 -12.42
C TYR A 485 6.30 19.84 -11.27
N GLN A 486 6.93 18.97 -10.47
CA GLN A 486 7.78 19.40 -9.36
C GLN A 486 9.10 20.02 -9.84
N ALA A 487 9.71 19.49 -10.91
CA ALA A 487 10.92 20.08 -11.49
C ALA A 487 10.63 21.45 -12.12
N MET A 488 9.48 21.63 -12.78
CA MET A 488 9.10 22.89 -13.43
C MET A 488 8.87 24.06 -12.46
N LYS A 489 8.82 23.82 -11.14
CA LYS A 489 8.89 24.88 -10.14
C LYS A 489 10.18 25.69 -10.20
N PHE A 490 11.27 25.04 -10.64
CA PHE A 490 12.62 25.61 -10.65
C PHE A 490 13.10 25.94 -12.06
N SER A 491 12.23 25.78 -13.07
CA SER A 491 12.53 26.17 -14.45
C SER A 491 12.63 27.69 -14.60
N ASN A 492 13.20 28.17 -15.72
CA ASN A 492 13.40 29.59 -16.02
C ASN A 492 14.27 30.36 -15.01
N SER A 493 14.89 29.68 -14.05
CA SER A 493 15.92 30.24 -13.17
C SER A 493 17.29 30.09 -13.83
N CYS A 494 18.08 31.16 -13.89
CA CYS A 494 19.49 31.09 -14.32
C CYS A 494 20.42 30.55 -13.21
N SER A 495 19.90 30.10 -12.07
CA SER A 495 20.70 29.53 -11.00
C SER A 495 21.10 28.08 -11.31
N VAL A 496 22.40 27.80 -11.11
CA VAL A 496 22.93 26.43 -11.13
C VAL A 496 22.24 25.56 -10.07
N GLU A 497 21.89 26.13 -8.92
CA GLU A 497 21.22 25.41 -7.83
C GLU A 497 19.79 24.99 -8.23
N ALA A 498 19.10 25.83 -9.01
CA ALA A 498 17.79 25.50 -9.55
C ALA A 498 17.87 24.37 -10.59
N ALA A 499 18.89 24.38 -11.46
CA ALA A 499 19.14 23.28 -12.39
C ALA A 499 19.46 21.96 -11.66
N LEU A 500 20.30 22.01 -10.62
CA LEU A 500 20.62 20.84 -9.79
C LEU A 500 19.37 20.29 -9.08
N ALA A 501 18.50 21.18 -8.58
CA ALA A 501 17.21 20.77 -8.00
C ALA A 501 16.32 20.03 -9.01
N MET A 502 16.24 20.51 -10.25
CA MET A 502 15.48 19.85 -11.31
C MET A 502 16.02 18.45 -11.63
N ASP A 503 17.35 18.31 -11.70
CA ASP A 503 17.99 17.02 -11.96
C ASP A 503 17.85 16.06 -10.78
N GLU A 504 17.93 16.55 -9.55
CA GLU A 504 17.68 15.77 -8.34
C GLU A 504 16.23 15.24 -8.31
N ILE A 505 15.24 16.08 -8.62
CA ILE A 505 13.83 15.69 -8.71
C ILE A 505 13.63 14.66 -9.85
N ALA A 506 14.21 14.90 -11.02
CA ALA A 506 14.10 14.00 -12.16
C ALA A 506 14.76 12.63 -11.92
N ALA A 507 15.81 12.58 -11.10
CA ALA A 507 16.53 11.35 -10.76
C ALA A 507 15.78 10.46 -9.77
N GLN A 508 14.73 10.98 -9.11
CA GLN A 508 13.98 10.19 -8.12
C GLN A 508 13.32 8.97 -8.73
N LYS A 509 13.14 7.97 -7.88
CA LYS A 509 12.59 6.67 -8.29
C LYS A 509 11.06 6.65 -8.26
N SER A 510 10.42 7.49 -7.46
CA SER A 510 8.96 7.56 -7.30
C SER A 510 8.43 8.99 -7.38
N ALA A 511 7.16 9.12 -7.77
CA ALA A 511 6.46 10.40 -7.85
C ALA A 511 6.34 11.06 -6.46
N GLU A 512 6.16 10.26 -5.42
CA GLU A 512 6.10 10.70 -4.02
C GLU A 512 7.41 11.37 -3.58
N GLU A 513 8.55 10.79 -3.95
CA GLU A 513 9.86 11.32 -3.57
C GLU A 513 10.20 12.58 -4.37
N ALA A 514 9.87 12.61 -5.66
CA ALA A 514 9.94 13.83 -6.47
C ALA A 514 9.10 14.97 -5.87
N ALA A 515 7.88 14.65 -5.41
CA ALA A 515 7.00 15.60 -4.72
C ALA A 515 7.56 16.05 -3.37
N ARG A 516 8.14 15.15 -2.59
CA ARG A 516 8.76 15.46 -1.29
C ARG A 516 9.91 16.45 -1.47
N ILE A 517 10.86 16.13 -2.35
CA ILE A 517 12.03 16.99 -2.62
C ILE A 517 11.59 18.34 -3.18
N GLY A 518 10.72 18.35 -4.19
CA GLY A 518 10.23 19.58 -4.80
C GLY A 518 9.50 20.51 -3.81
N ARG A 519 8.66 19.95 -2.92
CA ARG A 519 7.99 20.74 -1.86
C ARG A 519 8.97 21.19 -0.78
N CYS A 520 9.92 20.35 -0.38
CA CYS A 520 10.94 20.70 0.61
C CYS A 520 11.81 21.87 0.12
N LEU A 521 12.27 21.82 -1.13
CA LEU A 521 13.05 22.89 -1.76
C LEU A 521 12.23 24.17 -1.93
N GLN A 522 10.96 24.06 -2.33
CA GLN A 522 10.06 25.21 -2.40
C GLN A 522 9.92 25.92 -1.04
N SER A 523 9.78 25.16 0.05
CA SER A 523 9.63 25.73 1.40
C SER A 523 10.95 26.25 1.97
N SER A 524 12.06 25.52 1.80
CA SER A 524 13.36 25.86 2.40
C SER A 524 14.16 26.88 1.58
N LYS A 525 13.96 26.94 0.27
CA LYS A 525 14.66 27.82 -0.67
C LYS A 525 13.68 28.46 -1.66
N PRO A 526 12.74 29.29 -1.19
CA PRO A 526 11.71 29.90 -2.05
C PRO A 526 12.29 30.77 -3.16
N SER A 527 13.51 31.30 -2.99
CA SER A 527 14.22 32.08 -4.01
C SER A 527 14.61 31.29 -5.25
N LEU A 528 14.62 29.95 -5.19
CA LEU A 528 14.90 29.09 -6.36
C LEU A 528 13.66 28.86 -7.23
N VAL A 529 12.47 29.09 -6.68
CA VAL A 529 11.21 28.87 -7.40
C VAL A 529 10.99 30.02 -8.39
N ARG A 530 10.53 29.70 -9.60
CA ARG A 530 10.19 30.72 -10.61
C ARG A 530 9.13 31.69 -10.11
N GLN A 531 9.32 32.98 -10.43
CA GLN A 531 8.50 34.07 -9.86
C GLN A 531 7.03 33.99 -10.27
N ASP A 532 6.75 33.46 -11.46
CA ASP A 532 5.43 33.31 -12.07
C ASP A 532 4.78 31.96 -11.77
N TRP A 533 5.31 31.16 -10.83
CA TRP A 533 4.80 29.81 -10.54
C TRP A 533 3.30 29.76 -10.22
N GLY A 534 2.76 30.81 -9.59
CA GLY A 534 1.33 30.91 -9.28
C GLY A 534 0.44 30.83 -10.52
N GLU A 535 0.89 31.37 -11.64
CA GLU A 535 0.18 31.37 -12.93
C GLU A 535 0.62 30.18 -13.79
N ALA A 536 1.93 29.95 -13.88
CA ALA A 536 2.52 28.91 -14.74
C ALA A 536 2.13 27.48 -14.36
N LYS A 537 1.80 27.21 -13.09
CA LYS A 537 1.47 25.85 -12.61
C LYS A 537 0.33 25.17 -13.39
N LEU A 538 -0.66 25.95 -13.87
CA LEU A 538 -1.80 25.41 -14.60
C LEU A 538 -1.40 24.95 -16.00
N GLU A 539 -0.63 25.77 -16.72
CA GLU A 539 -0.11 25.45 -18.05
C GLU A 539 0.87 24.27 -18.00
N VAL A 540 1.78 24.27 -17.02
CA VAL A 540 2.72 23.16 -16.79
C VAL A 540 1.98 21.85 -16.58
N MET A 541 0.91 21.84 -15.76
CA MET A 541 0.10 20.65 -15.54
C MET A 541 -0.62 20.21 -16.82
N ARG A 542 -1.22 21.15 -17.55
CA ARG A 542 -1.94 20.86 -18.80
C ARG A 542 -1.03 20.19 -19.83
N ASN A 543 0.15 20.75 -20.08
CA ASN A 543 1.13 20.18 -21.03
C ASN A 543 1.52 18.73 -20.65
N ALA A 544 1.68 18.47 -19.35
CA ALA A 544 1.98 17.14 -18.83
C ALA A 544 0.82 16.14 -19.03
N LEU A 545 -0.41 16.58 -18.78
CA LEU A 545 -1.61 15.75 -18.97
C LEU A 545 -1.88 15.45 -20.44
N GLU A 546 -1.75 16.43 -21.33
CA GLU A 546 -1.89 16.21 -22.78
C GLU A 546 -0.85 15.22 -23.32
N CYS A 547 0.38 15.26 -22.79
CA CYS A 547 1.40 14.28 -23.14
C CYS A 547 1.04 12.88 -22.63
N LYS A 548 0.63 12.76 -21.36
CA LYS A 548 0.26 11.49 -20.73
C LYS A 548 -0.96 10.84 -21.38
N PHE A 549 -1.97 11.63 -21.73
CA PHE A 549 -3.25 11.18 -22.29
C PHE A 549 -3.33 11.44 -23.80
N ARG A 550 -2.21 11.30 -24.51
CA ARG A 550 -2.18 11.39 -25.96
C ARG A 550 -3.10 10.33 -26.59
N ARG A 551 -3.90 10.71 -27.60
CA ARG A 551 -4.82 9.80 -28.30
C ARG A 551 -4.10 8.55 -28.81
N GLY A 552 -4.76 7.40 -28.72
CA GLY A 552 -4.19 6.10 -29.09
C GLY A 552 -3.22 5.51 -28.07
N THR A 553 -2.99 6.18 -26.94
CA THR A 553 -2.36 5.56 -25.78
C THR A 553 -3.41 4.87 -24.91
N PRO A 554 -3.05 3.79 -24.19
CA PRO A 554 -3.99 3.15 -23.27
C PRO A 554 -4.43 4.05 -22.09
N ALA A 555 -3.59 5.02 -21.70
CA ALA A 555 -3.96 6.03 -20.71
C ALA A 555 -5.15 6.87 -21.23
N TRP A 556 -5.09 7.28 -22.50
CA TRP A 556 -6.20 7.97 -23.16
C TRP A 556 -7.43 7.07 -23.29
N GLU A 557 -7.28 5.78 -23.62
CA GLU A 557 -8.43 4.86 -23.70
C GLU A 557 -9.18 4.76 -22.38
N LEU A 558 -8.48 4.70 -21.24
CA LEU A 558 -9.14 4.75 -19.94
C LEU A 558 -9.83 6.10 -19.73
N LEU A 559 -9.13 7.22 -19.96
CA LEU A 559 -9.73 8.55 -19.79
C LEU A 559 -11.01 8.69 -20.63
N HIS A 560 -10.96 8.26 -21.89
CA HIS A 560 -12.08 8.26 -22.81
C HIS A 560 -13.20 7.30 -22.40
N SER A 561 -12.88 6.18 -21.74
CA SER A 561 -13.90 5.26 -21.20
C SER A 561 -14.82 5.93 -20.16
N THR A 562 -14.42 7.08 -19.59
CA THR A 562 -15.24 7.88 -18.67
C THR A 562 -16.28 8.76 -19.37
N CYS A 563 -16.29 8.83 -20.71
CA CYS A 563 -17.34 9.51 -21.46
C CYS A 563 -18.68 8.74 -21.43
N GLY A 564 -18.66 7.43 -21.16
CA GLY A 564 -19.82 6.55 -21.32
C GLY A 564 -20.22 6.38 -22.79
N VAL A 565 -20.69 5.18 -23.17
CA VAL A 565 -21.24 4.99 -24.53
C VAL A 565 -22.72 5.36 -24.49
N GLY A 566 -23.06 6.55 -24.99
CA GLY A 566 -24.46 7.01 -25.09
C GLY A 566 -25.08 7.59 -23.82
N GLU A 567 -24.27 7.83 -22.77
CA GLU A 567 -24.67 8.50 -21.53
C GLU A 567 -23.94 9.85 -21.38
N MET A 568 -24.37 10.68 -20.43
CA MET A 568 -23.67 11.93 -20.11
C MET A 568 -22.23 11.61 -19.65
N PRO A 569 -21.18 12.36 -20.03
CA PRO A 569 -19.83 12.05 -19.59
C PRO A 569 -19.66 12.20 -18.07
N CYS A 570 -18.90 11.29 -17.45
CA CYS A 570 -18.67 11.32 -16.00
C CYS A 570 -17.92 12.58 -15.59
N ARG A 571 -18.28 13.20 -14.46
CA ARG A 571 -17.44 14.21 -13.80
C ARG A 571 -16.19 13.53 -13.23
N LEU A 572 -15.00 14.05 -13.52
CA LEU A 572 -13.76 13.53 -12.96
C LEU A 572 -13.39 14.32 -11.70
N ILE A 573 -13.12 13.60 -10.61
CA ILE A 573 -12.88 14.17 -9.29
C ILE A 573 -11.58 13.60 -8.73
N GLU A 574 -10.57 14.46 -8.55
CA GLU A 574 -9.40 14.12 -7.75
C GLU A 574 -9.78 14.18 -6.26
N TYR A 575 -9.97 13.01 -5.66
CA TYR A 575 -10.34 12.87 -4.25
C TYR A 575 -9.08 12.95 -3.36
N SER A 576 -8.34 14.05 -3.48
CA SER A 576 -7.18 14.35 -2.63
C SER A 576 -7.62 15.05 -1.36
N PRO A 577 -7.55 14.41 -0.18
CA PRO A 577 -7.96 15.04 1.07
C PRO A 577 -6.93 16.05 1.60
N ARG A 578 -5.84 16.28 0.87
CA ARG A 578 -4.74 17.20 1.20
C ARG A 578 -4.72 18.45 0.33
N ASP A 579 -5.33 18.39 -0.85
CA ASP A 579 -5.18 19.40 -1.89
C ASP A 579 -6.54 19.91 -2.32
N SER A 580 -6.90 21.10 -1.83
CA SER A 580 -8.14 21.78 -2.21
C SER A 580 -8.00 22.57 -3.51
N PHE A 581 -6.82 22.64 -4.11
CA PHE A 581 -6.63 23.30 -5.40
C PHE A 581 -6.74 22.27 -6.53
N TRP A 582 -5.92 21.22 -6.49
CA TRP A 582 -5.95 20.18 -7.51
C TRP A 582 -7.12 19.20 -7.33
N GLY A 583 -7.53 18.92 -6.09
CA GLY A 583 -8.65 18.04 -5.75
C GLY A 583 -9.80 18.73 -5.01
N GLU A 584 -10.78 17.93 -4.58
CA GLU A 584 -11.96 18.40 -3.82
C GLU A 584 -11.65 18.72 -2.34
N GLY A 585 -10.43 18.50 -1.87
CA GLY A 585 -10.07 18.74 -0.47
C GLY A 585 -10.86 17.87 0.52
N PHE A 586 -10.60 18.06 1.82
CA PHE A 586 -11.23 17.23 2.87
C PHE A 586 -12.74 17.52 3.05
N ASP A 587 -13.19 18.75 2.81
CA ASP A 587 -14.58 19.15 2.99
C ASP A 587 -15.44 19.02 1.72
N GLY A 588 -14.86 18.48 0.65
CA GLY A 588 -15.52 18.34 -0.65
C GLY A 588 -15.70 19.66 -1.40
N LYS A 589 -15.09 20.76 -0.94
CA LYS A 589 -15.26 22.12 -1.51
C LYS A 589 -14.03 22.63 -2.25
N GLY A 590 -13.04 21.79 -2.46
CA GLY A 590 -11.86 22.10 -3.26
C GLY A 590 -12.20 22.35 -4.73
N GLU A 591 -11.30 23.05 -5.40
CA GLU A 591 -11.46 23.54 -6.78
C GLU A 591 -11.42 22.40 -7.81
N ASN A 592 -10.80 21.25 -7.47
CA ASN A 592 -10.72 20.07 -8.34
C ASN A 592 -10.12 20.37 -9.72
N TRP A 593 -9.12 21.26 -9.81
CA TRP A 593 -8.50 21.65 -11.08
C TRP A 593 -7.97 20.48 -11.89
N LEU A 594 -7.47 19.41 -11.25
CA LEU A 594 -6.99 18.24 -11.97
C LEU A 594 -8.13 17.52 -12.69
N GLY A 595 -9.24 17.31 -11.99
CA GLY A 595 -10.45 16.74 -12.58
C GLY A 595 -10.96 17.58 -13.74
N VAL A 596 -10.98 18.91 -13.60
CA VAL A 596 -11.35 19.85 -14.66
C VAL A 596 -10.45 19.69 -15.89
N MET A 597 -9.12 19.73 -15.71
CA MET A 597 -8.18 19.59 -16.83
C MET A 597 -8.26 18.22 -17.51
N LEU A 598 -8.48 17.14 -16.77
CA LEU A 598 -8.66 15.82 -17.36
C LEU A 598 -9.93 15.75 -18.21
N MET A 599 -11.01 16.41 -17.79
CA MET A 599 -12.22 16.53 -18.60
C MET A 599 -11.94 17.35 -19.87
N ASP A 600 -11.19 18.46 -19.78
CA ASP A 600 -10.76 19.21 -20.96
C ASP A 600 -9.99 18.30 -21.94
N VAL A 601 -8.96 17.60 -21.47
CA VAL A 601 -8.11 16.71 -22.29
C VAL A 601 -8.93 15.56 -22.90
N ARG A 602 -9.92 15.04 -22.18
CA ARG A 602 -10.83 14.00 -22.65
C ARG A 602 -11.75 14.50 -23.78
N ASP A 603 -12.26 15.73 -23.63
CA ASP A 603 -13.33 16.29 -24.45
C ASP A 603 -12.79 17.18 -25.60
N MET A 604 -11.48 17.34 -25.72
CA MET A 604 -10.86 17.99 -26.88
C MET A 604 -11.17 17.21 -28.17
N ASP A 605 -12.00 17.82 -29.03
CA ASP A 605 -12.15 17.42 -30.42
C ASP A 605 -10.81 17.60 -31.14
N GLY A 606 -10.32 16.53 -31.77
CA GLY A 606 -9.10 16.61 -32.57
C GLY A 606 -9.38 17.41 -33.84
N GLU A 607 -8.62 18.47 -34.06
CA GLU A 607 -8.42 19.03 -35.41
C GLU A 607 -7.63 18.06 -36.30
#